data_AF-A0A243SCG8-F1
#
_entry.id   AF-A0A243SCG8-F1
#
_cell.length_a   1.000
_cell.length_b   1.000
_cell.length_c   1.000
_cell.angle_alpha   90.00
_cell.angle_beta   90.00
_cell.angle_gamma   90.00
#
_symmetry.space_group_name_H-M   'P 1'
#
loop_
_entity.id
_entity.type
_entity.pdbx_description
1 polymer ?
#
loop_
_entity_poly.entity_id
_entity_poly.type
_entity_poly.pdbx_seq_one_letter_code
_entity_poly.pdbx_strand_id
1 'polypeptide(L)'
;EALNYYKQAIVVQEEFKDMKMTAGTSQNIGAIYSQVEDYPNALKYFSKSYLIYKNSTDLRAISQNLNASGIVYIKLSNYPKALKNLNQALENANQINDKQLKIEILSSLGELFFKQSNFERALFNYNLSLKYATEINSLQYISIAEVALGKILNNLGKNKQAITKCLKGYSTAQKIGAISVKKEACDCLYKAYKSSQNDKLALHFYEKSINFKDSLKSGETSNKMMNMEFQRQQLLDSISHVNKEHAVEIKHKEEVQKKETQRNIIIISLGFIVLVALGLWNRLNYTRKSKIALKIEKDLSEELLLNILPEEIAQELKEKGFVNAQDFNLVSILFSDFKSFTQTAEKMSPQNLVEEINTCFKAFDLITEKYKIEKIKTIGDSYMAAGGIPKPDKESLTNIVLAGLEMQDFMSKRKINNEANNNPAFEMRLGIHAGPIVAGIVGIKKFQYDVWGDTVNTASRIESNGIVGKVNISESLYDLIKDDESFVFQYRGNIHAKGKGEIKMYFVEKNPDYFQLNNH
;
A
#
# COMPACT_ATOMS: atom_id res chain seq x y z
N GLU A 1 58.92 15.70 0.80
CA GLU A 1 58.15 14.46 0.62
C GLU A 1 56.99 14.30 1.61
N ALA A 2 57.23 14.33 2.93
CA ALA A 2 56.17 14.24 3.96
C ALA A 2 55.02 15.25 3.79
N LEU A 3 55.32 16.48 3.36
CA LEU A 3 54.32 17.51 3.06
C LEU A 3 53.36 17.10 1.94
N ASN A 4 53.82 16.35 0.93
CA ASN A 4 52.99 15.90 -0.18
C ASN A 4 51.98 14.85 0.29
N TYR A 5 52.45 13.92 1.10
CA TYR A 5 51.65 12.89 1.76
C TYR A 5 50.57 13.50 2.66
N TYR A 6 50.92 14.46 3.53
CA TYR A 6 49.93 15.15 4.35
C TYR A 6 48.93 15.98 3.54
N LYS A 7 49.35 16.58 2.41
CA LYS A 7 48.42 17.29 1.50
C LYS A 7 47.44 16.33 0.82
N GLN A 8 47.89 15.15 0.39
CA GLN A 8 47.02 14.11 -0.15
C GLN A 8 46.05 13.57 0.90
N ALA A 9 46.53 13.37 2.14
CA ALA A 9 45.69 12.93 3.25
C ALA A 9 44.55 13.90 3.55
N ILE A 10 44.80 15.21 3.49
CA ILE A 10 43.76 16.23 3.69
C ILE A 10 42.65 16.12 2.64
N VAL A 11 42.99 15.87 1.37
CA VAL A 11 41.98 15.74 0.29
C VAL A 11 41.05 14.57 0.61
N VAL A 12 41.62 13.42 0.97
CA VAL A 12 40.86 12.23 1.35
C VAL A 12 40.00 12.51 2.60
N GLN A 13 40.58 13.12 3.63
CA GLN A 13 39.87 13.43 4.87
C GLN A 13 38.70 14.42 4.65
N GLU A 14 38.86 15.39 3.76
CA GLU A 14 37.81 16.36 3.39
C GLU A 14 36.67 15.69 2.61
N GLU A 15 36.97 14.76 1.70
CA GLU A 15 35.96 13.95 1.00
C GLU A 15 35.09 13.14 1.99
N PHE A 16 35.73 12.56 3.02
CA PHE A 16 35.05 11.81 4.08
C PHE A 16 34.46 12.66 5.20
N LYS A 17 34.59 13.99 5.14
CA LYS A 17 34.13 14.94 6.17
C LYS A 17 34.67 14.65 7.57
N ASP A 18 35.86 14.05 7.70
CA ASP A 18 36.51 13.85 9.00
C ASP A 18 37.23 15.13 9.44
N MET A 19 36.46 15.99 10.09
CA MET A 19 36.93 17.29 10.58
C MET A 19 38.04 17.14 11.63
N LYS A 20 38.00 16.10 12.47
CA LYS A 20 38.99 15.92 13.55
C LYS A 20 40.36 15.52 12.99
N MET A 21 40.39 14.56 12.06
CA MET A 21 41.63 14.17 11.37
C MET A 21 42.17 15.30 10.49
N THR A 22 41.29 16.04 9.82
CA THR A 22 41.69 17.21 8.99
C THR A 22 42.37 18.28 9.84
N ALA A 23 41.87 18.54 11.05
CA ALA A 23 42.45 19.50 11.98
C ALA A 23 43.84 19.08 12.49
N GLY A 24 44.00 17.80 12.85
CA GLY A 24 45.28 17.25 13.31
C GLY A 24 46.33 17.22 12.20
N THR A 25 45.94 16.81 11.00
CA THR A 25 46.81 16.82 9.82
C THR A 25 47.24 18.24 9.46
N SER A 26 46.32 19.21 9.51
CA SER A 26 46.63 20.62 9.28
C SER A 26 47.61 21.18 10.34
N GLN A 27 47.47 20.81 11.61
CA GLN A 27 48.42 21.19 12.66
C GLN A 27 49.83 20.63 12.40
N ASN A 28 49.92 19.36 11.98
CA ASN A 28 51.20 18.72 11.65
C ASN A 28 51.89 19.39 10.46
N ILE A 29 51.12 19.75 9.41
CA ILE A 29 51.66 20.54 8.29
C ILE A 29 52.17 21.90 8.78
N GLY A 30 51.43 22.58 9.66
CA GLY A 30 51.86 23.85 10.26
C GLY A 30 53.18 23.70 11.03
N ALA A 31 53.34 22.61 11.78
CA ALA A 31 54.59 22.31 12.49
C ALA A 31 55.76 22.06 11.53
N ILE A 32 55.55 21.37 10.41
CA ILE A 32 56.58 21.14 9.39
C ILE A 32 57.01 22.48 8.76
N TYR A 33 56.07 23.33 8.38
CA TYR A 33 56.40 24.66 7.83
C TYR A 33 57.16 25.52 8.84
N SER A 34 56.80 25.45 10.12
CA SER A 34 57.53 26.13 11.20
C SER A 34 58.98 25.65 11.31
N GLN A 35 59.23 24.34 11.15
CA GLN A 35 60.57 23.76 11.19
C GLN A 35 61.45 24.15 10.00
N VAL A 36 60.86 24.35 8.81
CA VAL A 36 61.59 24.85 7.63
C VAL A 36 61.60 26.38 7.56
N GLU A 37 61.22 27.05 8.65
CA GLU A 37 61.19 28.51 8.81
C GLU A 37 60.27 29.25 7.81
N ASP A 38 59.34 28.53 7.18
CA ASP A 38 58.25 29.09 6.38
C ASP A 38 57.07 29.47 7.30
N TYR A 39 57.29 30.53 8.08
CA TYR A 39 56.34 31.00 9.07
C TYR A 39 54.97 31.43 8.50
N PRO A 40 54.86 32.07 7.32
CA PRO A 40 53.57 32.38 6.72
C PRO A 40 52.72 31.13 6.46
N ASN A 41 53.29 30.08 5.87
CA ASN A 41 52.55 28.84 5.66
C ASN A 41 52.27 28.11 6.97
N ALA A 42 53.19 28.14 7.94
CA ALA A 42 52.94 27.59 9.27
C ALA A 42 51.68 28.20 9.90
N LEU A 43 51.58 29.53 9.93
CA LEU A 43 50.43 30.25 10.47
C LEU A 43 49.14 30.00 9.67
N LYS A 44 49.23 29.86 8.35
CA LYS A 44 48.09 29.51 7.49
C LYS A 44 47.47 28.17 7.92
N TYR A 45 48.30 27.14 8.08
CA TYR A 45 47.84 25.80 8.44
C TYR A 45 47.43 25.68 9.91
N PHE A 46 48.12 26.38 10.82
CA PHE A 46 47.66 26.51 12.20
C PHE A 46 46.31 27.21 12.30
N SER A 47 46.07 28.27 11.51
CA SER A 47 44.78 28.95 11.44
C SER A 47 43.68 28.03 10.90
N LYS A 48 43.97 27.25 9.85
CA LYS A 48 43.04 26.22 9.32
C LYS A 48 42.67 25.21 10.40
N SER A 49 43.66 24.64 11.08
CA SER A 49 43.45 23.71 12.18
C SER A 49 42.65 24.34 13.34
N TYR A 50 42.94 25.61 13.67
CA TYR A 50 42.28 26.32 14.77
C TYR A 50 40.80 26.55 14.46
N LEU A 51 40.43 26.93 13.23
CA LEU A 51 39.04 27.11 12.83
C LEU A 51 38.22 25.84 13.01
N ILE A 52 38.82 24.68 12.70
CA ILE A 52 38.15 23.38 12.86
C ILE A 52 38.06 23.02 14.34
N TYR A 53 39.15 23.11 15.09
CA TYR A 53 39.16 22.81 16.52
C TYR A 53 38.28 23.77 17.34
N LYS A 54 38.12 25.03 16.94
CA LYS A 54 37.24 25.99 17.63
C LYS A 54 35.78 25.56 17.60
N ASN A 55 35.37 24.84 16.56
CA ASN A 55 34.03 24.24 16.47
C ASN A 55 33.93 22.90 17.24
N SER A 56 35.02 22.46 17.86
CA SER A 56 35.10 21.26 18.71
C SER A 56 35.24 21.63 20.19
N THR A 57 34.94 20.69 21.08
CA THR A 57 35.12 20.84 22.53
C THR A 57 36.55 20.47 23.01
N ASP A 58 37.49 20.20 22.09
CA ASP A 58 38.83 19.74 22.42
C ASP A 58 39.75 20.91 22.82
N LEU A 59 39.60 21.38 24.06
CA LEU A 59 40.41 22.45 24.63
C LEU A 59 41.91 22.14 24.62
N ARG A 60 42.31 20.86 24.70
CA ARG A 60 43.73 20.48 24.66
C ARG A 60 44.33 20.74 23.28
N ALA A 61 43.67 20.29 22.21
CA ALA A 61 44.12 20.51 20.84
C ALA A 61 44.14 22.00 20.45
N ILE A 62 43.10 22.76 20.85
CA ILE A 62 43.05 24.22 20.67
C ILE A 62 44.28 24.87 21.31
N SER A 63 44.59 24.51 22.55
CA SER A 63 45.70 25.07 23.31
C SER A 63 47.06 24.72 22.71
N GLN A 64 47.26 23.49 22.26
CA GLN A 64 48.49 23.07 21.59
C GLN A 64 48.72 23.87 20.29
N ASN A 65 47.66 24.06 19.50
CA ASN A 65 47.74 24.84 18.26
C ASN A 65 48.00 26.34 18.54
N LEU A 66 47.34 26.92 19.54
CA LEU A 66 47.60 28.29 20.00
C LEU A 66 49.04 28.45 20.49
N ASN A 67 49.57 27.49 21.25
CA ASN A 67 50.96 27.49 21.71
C ASN A 67 51.94 27.43 20.53
N ALA A 68 51.73 26.53 19.57
CA ALA A 68 52.54 26.41 18.36
C ALA A 68 52.53 27.71 17.53
N SER A 69 51.35 28.32 17.35
CA SER A 69 51.21 29.63 16.70
C SER A 69 51.92 30.74 17.48
N GLY A 70 51.83 30.71 18.81
CA GLY A 70 52.52 31.64 19.70
C GLY A 70 54.04 31.60 19.53
N ILE A 71 54.61 30.39 19.44
CA ILE A 71 56.05 30.19 19.16
C ILE A 71 56.44 30.79 17.80
N VAL A 72 55.64 30.57 16.76
CA VAL A 72 55.90 31.16 15.42
C VAL A 72 55.87 32.69 15.49
N TYR A 73 54.90 33.28 16.20
CA TYR A 73 54.85 34.72 16.39
C TYR A 73 56.04 35.27 17.19
N ILE A 74 56.60 34.52 18.15
CA ILE A 74 57.86 34.89 18.81
C ILE A 74 59.01 34.96 17.80
N LYS A 75 59.13 33.97 16.90
CA LYS A 75 60.19 33.96 15.87
C LYS A 75 60.05 35.13 14.90
N LEU A 76 58.81 35.49 14.54
CA LEU A 76 58.49 36.68 13.74
C LEU A 76 58.60 38.00 14.52
N SER A 77 58.97 37.98 15.80
CA SER A 77 58.99 39.16 16.69
C SER A 77 57.65 39.89 16.82
N ASN A 78 56.55 39.21 16.49
CA ASN A 78 55.19 39.72 16.71
C ASN A 78 54.72 39.37 18.12
N TYR A 79 55.31 40.07 19.09
CA TYR A 79 55.07 39.83 20.51
C TYR A 79 53.62 40.01 20.97
N PRO A 80 52.83 40.99 20.48
CA PRO A 80 51.44 41.12 20.90
C PRO A 80 50.59 39.90 20.52
N LYS A 81 50.73 39.38 19.30
CA LYS A 81 50.00 38.18 18.85
C LYS A 81 50.48 36.92 19.58
N ALA A 82 51.79 36.81 19.82
CA ALA A 82 52.35 35.72 20.62
C ALA A 82 51.76 35.70 22.03
N LEU A 83 51.75 36.84 22.72
CA LEU A 83 51.21 36.96 24.07
C LEU A 83 49.72 36.60 24.12
N LYS A 84 48.92 37.10 23.17
CA LYS A 84 47.50 36.79 23.08
C LYS A 84 47.25 35.29 22.97
N ASN A 85 47.93 34.63 22.03
CA ASN A 85 47.76 33.20 21.79
C ASN A 85 48.21 32.37 22.99
N LEU A 86 49.34 32.71 23.60
CA LEU A 86 49.88 31.99 24.74
C LEU A 86 49.02 32.15 26.01
N ASN A 87 48.47 33.34 26.27
CA ASN A 87 47.56 33.55 27.39
C ASN A 87 46.26 32.74 27.22
N GLN A 88 45.70 32.73 26.01
CA GLN A 88 44.51 31.92 25.72
C GLN A 88 44.80 30.42 25.83
N ALA A 89 45.97 29.96 25.37
CA ALA A 89 46.39 28.58 25.55
C ALA A 89 46.54 28.23 27.04
N LEU A 90 47.10 29.13 27.85
CA LEU A 90 47.30 28.91 29.28
C LEU A 90 45.96 28.85 30.04
N GLU A 91 45.01 29.70 29.68
CA GLU A 91 43.65 29.69 30.24
C GLU A 91 42.95 28.36 29.99
N ASN A 92 42.96 27.91 28.73
CA ASN A 92 42.40 26.60 28.37
C ASN A 92 43.12 25.45 29.09
N ALA A 93 44.45 25.48 29.17
CA ALA A 93 45.23 24.48 29.90
C ALA A 93 44.91 24.47 31.41
N ASN A 94 44.55 25.64 31.97
CA ASN A 94 44.06 25.75 33.34
C ASN A 94 42.69 25.11 33.51
N GLN A 95 41.75 25.33 32.58
CA GLN A 95 40.42 24.73 32.63
C GLN A 95 40.47 23.20 32.61
N ILE A 96 41.34 22.60 31.79
CA ILE A 96 41.47 21.13 31.68
C ILE A 96 42.45 20.50 32.69
N ASN A 97 43.06 21.31 33.57
CA ASN A 97 44.06 20.87 34.54
C ASN A 97 45.26 20.08 33.95
N ASP A 98 45.65 20.35 32.71
CA ASP A 98 46.77 19.67 32.05
C ASP A 98 48.11 20.29 32.48
N LYS A 99 48.74 19.67 33.49
CA LYS A 99 50.02 20.15 34.05
C LYS A 99 51.15 20.15 33.01
N GLN A 100 51.20 19.17 32.10
CA GLN A 100 52.24 19.08 31.08
C GLN A 100 52.12 20.26 30.11
N LEU A 101 50.92 20.51 29.62
CA LEU A 101 50.66 21.60 28.67
C LEU A 101 50.90 22.97 29.30
N LYS A 102 50.57 23.16 30.59
CA LYS A 102 50.93 24.37 31.34
C LYS A 102 52.43 24.63 31.34
N ILE A 103 53.26 23.60 31.55
CA ILE A 103 54.72 23.72 31.54
C ILE A 103 55.24 24.21 30.18
N GLU A 104 54.73 23.64 29.09
CA GLU A 104 55.11 24.02 27.72
C GLU A 104 54.75 25.47 27.40
N ILE A 105 53.56 25.91 27.78
CA ILE A 105 53.07 27.27 27.54
C ILE A 105 53.82 28.27 28.43
N LEU A 106 54.06 27.96 29.69
CA LEU A 106 54.86 28.80 30.60
C LEU A 106 56.30 28.93 30.11
N SER A 107 56.89 27.86 29.58
CA SER A 107 58.21 27.90 28.93
C SER A 107 58.22 28.83 27.71
N SER A 108 57.15 28.79 26.91
CA SER A 108 56.99 29.64 25.72
C SER A 108 56.76 31.12 26.09
N LEU A 109 55.99 31.41 27.14
CA LEU A 109 55.86 32.75 27.72
C LEU A 109 57.19 33.25 28.30
N GLY A 110 57.97 32.36 28.93
CA GLY A 110 59.33 32.63 29.37
C GLY A 110 60.23 33.05 28.20
N GLU A 111 60.19 32.32 27.08
CA GLU A 111 60.97 32.65 25.88
C GLU A 111 60.51 33.99 25.28
N LEU A 112 59.20 34.25 25.20
CA LEU A 112 58.64 35.51 24.73
C LEU A 112 59.20 36.71 25.51
N PHE A 113 59.13 36.67 26.84
CA PHE A 113 59.63 37.77 27.68
C PHE A 113 61.16 37.87 27.65
N PHE A 114 61.87 36.73 27.54
CA PHE A 114 63.31 36.73 27.35
C PHE A 114 63.72 37.45 26.06
N LYS A 115 63.01 37.21 24.96
CA LYS A 115 63.24 37.88 23.67
C LYS A 115 62.93 39.38 23.70
N GLN A 116 62.00 39.80 24.55
CA GLN A 116 61.72 41.22 24.83
C GLN A 116 62.71 41.87 25.80
N SER A 117 63.72 41.12 26.28
CA SER A 117 64.62 41.55 27.37
C SER A 117 63.92 41.86 28.70
N ASN A 118 62.65 41.42 28.87
CA ASN A 118 61.92 41.52 30.12
C ASN A 118 62.28 40.33 31.02
N PHE A 119 63.46 40.39 31.64
CA PHE A 119 64.02 39.30 32.42
C PHE A 119 63.23 38.97 33.69
N GLU A 120 62.53 39.94 34.29
CA GLU A 120 61.69 39.72 35.47
C GLU A 120 60.53 38.77 35.15
N ARG A 121 59.76 39.09 34.11
CA ARG A 121 58.64 38.23 33.67
C ARG A 121 59.13 36.91 33.10
N ALA A 122 60.30 36.89 32.44
CA ALA A 122 60.91 35.65 31.97
C ALA A 122 61.25 34.71 33.14
N LEU A 123 61.91 35.23 34.19
CA LEU A 123 62.22 34.47 35.41
C LEU A 123 60.96 33.94 36.08
N PHE A 124 59.92 34.77 36.21
CA PHE A 124 58.65 34.34 36.80
C PHE A 124 58.07 33.12 36.08
N ASN A 125 57.94 33.18 34.75
CA ASN A 125 57.35 32.11 33.96
C ASN A 125 58.20 30.83 33.96
N TYR A 126 59.53 30.94 33.83
CA TYR A 126 60.39 29.75 33.90
C TYR A 126 60.48 29.12 35.29
N ASN A 127 60.38 29.91 36.37
CA ASN A 127 60.30 29.35 37.73
C ASN A 127 58.97 28.61 37.97
N LEU A 128 57.86 29.14 37.47
CA LEU A 128 56.58 28.42 37.49
C LEU A 128 56.65 27.13 36.66
N SER A 129 57.23 27.20 35.46
CA SER A 129 57.46 26.03 34.62
C SER A 129 58.31 24.98 35.35
N LEU A 130 59.38 25.39 36.04
CA LEU A 130 60.25 24.50 36.82
C LEU A 130 59.49 23.86 38.00
N LYS A 131 58.66 24.64 38.71
CA LYS A 131 57.84 24.13 39.80
C LYS A 131 56.93 23.01 39.31
N TYR A 132 56.12 23.27 38.27
CA TYR A 132 55.22 22.26 37.73
C TYR A 132 55.96 21.07 37.14
N ALA A 133 57.09 21.28 36.45
CA ALA A 133 57.93 20.20 35.94
C ALA A 133 58.47 19.29 37.06
N THR A 134 58.79 19.87 38.23
CA THR A 134 59.21 19.13 39.42
C THR A 134 58.04 18.34 40.01
N GLU A 135 56.83 18.92 40.09
CA GLU A 135 55.64 18.23 40.59
C GLU A 135 55.30 16.97 39.78
N ILE A 136 55.49 17.00 38.45
CA ILE A 136 55.23 15.85 37.58
C ILE A 136 56.46 14.98 37.32
N ASN A 137 57.58 15.25 38.01
CA ASN A 137 58.86 14.55 37.82
C ASN A 137 59.37 14.52 36.36
N SER A 138 59.08 15.56 35.56
CA SER A 138 59.54 15.64 34.18
C SER A 138 60.98 16.16 34.11
N LEU A 139 61.94 15.22 34.14
CA LEU A 139 63.37 15.53 34.04
C LEU A 139 63.72 16.35 32.77
N GLN A 140 63.01 16.13 31.66
CA GLN A 140 63.14 16.90 30.44
C GLN A 140 62.85 18.39 30.68
N TYR A 141 61.67 18.73 31.20
CA TYR A 141 61.29 20.12 31.42
C TYR A 141 62.03 20.77 32.58
N ILE A 142 62.42 20.01 33.60
CA ILE A 142 63.33 20.48 34.65
C ILE A 142 64.65 20.94 34.02
N SER A 143 65.24 20.11 33.15
CA SER A 143 66.51 20.45 32.50
C SER A 143 66.41 21.72 31.63
N ILE A 144 65.34 21.85 30.83
CA ILE A 144 65.09 23.01 29.97
C ILE A 144 64.92 24.28 30.81
N ALA A 145 64.08 24.23 31.85
CA ALA A 145 63.81 25.40 32.69
C ALA A 145 65.06 25.85 33.46
N GLU A 146 65.86 24.93 34.02
CA GLU A 146 67.11 25.25 34.71
C GLU A 146 68.14 25.91 33.76
N VAL A 147 68.25 25.44 32.51
CA VAL A 147 69.11 26.06 31.49
C VAL A 147 68.59 27.45 31.11
N ALA A 148 67.28 27.61 30.91
CA ALA A 148 66.68 28.90 30.57
C ALA A 148 66.87 29.93 31.69
N LEU A 149 66.68 29.55 32.95
CA LEU A 149 66.95 30.39 34.12
C LEU A 149 68.43 30.81 34.16
N GLY A 150 69.36 29.88 33.91
CA GLY A 150 70.78 30.21 33.86
C GLY A 150 71.15 31.15 32.70
N LYS A 151 70.53 31.00 31.52
CA LYS A 151 70.67 31.96 30.42
C LYS A 151 70.20 33.36 30.81
N ILE A 152 69.09 33.48 31.53
CA ILE A 152 68.59 34.78 32.02
C ILE A 152 69.57 35.38 33.04
N LEU A 153 70.05 34.58 34.00
CA LEU A 153 71.00 35.02 35.02
C LEU A 153 72.33 35.51 34.40
N ASN A 154 72.80 34.88 33.33
CA ASN A 154 73.95 35.37 32.56
C ASN A 154 73.71 36.78 31.99
N ASN A 155 72.53 37.04 31.42
CA ASN A 155 72.19 38.37 30.90
C ASN A 155 72.08 39.43 32.02
N LEU A 156 71.73 39.00 33.23
CA LEU A 156 71.70 39.85 34.43
C LEU A 156 73.08 39.99 35.11
N GLY A 157 74.15 39.44 34.54
CA GLY A 157 75.51 39.47 35.11
C GLY A 157 75.71 38.59 36.35
N LYS A 158 74.72 37.76 36.73
CA LYS A 158 74.75 36.87 37.90
C LYS A 158 75.46 35.55 37.57
N ASN A 159 76.71 35.63 37.11
CA ASN A 159 77.44 34.53 36.49
C ASN A 159 77.56 33.29 37.39
N LYS A 160 77.83 33.45 38.70
CA LYS A 160 77.92 32.32 39.65
C LYS A 160 76.61 31.54 39.76
N GLN A 161 75.48 32.25 39.85
CA GLN A 161 74.16 31.60 39.92
C GLN A 161 73.79 30.96 38.58
N ALA A 162 74.15 31.59 37.47
CA ALA A 162 73.97 31.05 36.14
C ALA A 162 74.72 29.73 35.92
N ILE A 163 75.97 29.64 36.39
CA ILE A 163 76.77 28.40 36.36
C ILE A 163 76.05 27.28 37.10
N THR A 164 75.60 27.52 38.35
CA THR A 164 74.87 26.52 39.14
C THR A 164 73.63 26.00 38.41
N LYS A 165 72.83 26.92 37.87
CA LYS A 165 71.61 26.60 37.13
C LYS A 165 71.88 25.80 35.86
N CYS A 166 72.85 26.24 35.07
CA CYS A 166 73.20 25.55 33.82
C CYS A 166 73.92 24.22 34.05
N LEU A 167 74.69 24.03 35.13
CA LEU A 167 75.25 22.73 35.50
C LEU A 167 74.15 21.75 35.94
N LYS A 168 73.18 22.21 36.73
CA LYS A 168 72.03 21.38 37.12
C LYS A 168 71.21 20.97 35.89
N GLY A 169 70.93 21.91 34.99
CA GLY A 169 70.30 21.62 33.71
C GLY A 169 71.09 20.63 32.85
N TYR A 170 72.40 20.83 32.70
CA TYR A 170 73.30 19.93 31.96
C TYR A 170 73.33 18.52 32.55
N SER A 171 73.48 18.38 33.87
CA SER A 171 73.52 17.07 34.54
C SER A 171 72.20 16.30 34.39
N THR A 172 71.08 17.01 34.46
CA THR A 172 69.75 16.43 34.26
C THR A 172 69.57 15.99 32.79
N ALA A 173 69.96 16.84 31.84
CA ALA A 173 69.97 16.51 30.41
C ALA A 173 70.91 15.32 30.11
N GLN A 174 72.01 15.18 30.84
CA GLN A 174 72.94 14.03 30.72
C GLN A 174 72.26 12.72 31.09
N LYS A 175 71.52 12.67 32.20
CA LYS A 175 70.80 11.48 32.67
C LYS A 175 69.76 10.98 31.65
N ILE A 176 69.06 11.89 30.99
CA ILE A 176 67.98 11.56 30.05
C ILE A 176 68.43 11.49 28.59
N GLY A 177 69.73 11.68 28.31
CA GLY A 177 70.23 11.62 26.94
C GLY A 177 69.81 12.80 26.04
N ALA A 178 69.26 13.90 26.56
CA ALA A 178 68.71 15.01 25.76
C ALA A 178 69.80 15.89 25.12
N ILE A 179 70.31 15.48 23.95
CA ILE A 179 71.44 16.13 23.26
C ILE A 179 71.19 17.62 23.00
N SER A 180 69.98 18.01 22.58
CA SER A 180 69.62 19.43 22.35
C SER A 180 69.79 20.28 23.60
N VAL A 181 69.31 19.78 24.74
CA VAL A 181 69.41 20.51 26.02
C VAL A 181 70.85 20.49 26.53
N LYS A 182 71.61 19.40 26.33
CA LYS A 182 73.06 19.36 26.65
C LYS A 182 73.82 20.45 25.90
N LYS A 183 73.55 20.61 24.60
CA LYS A 183 74.14 21.66 23.76
C LYS A 183 73.81 23.04 24.31
N GLU A 184 72.52 23.32 24.56
CA GLU A 184 72.09 24.61 25.10
C GLU A 184 72.66 24.91 26.49
N ALA A 185 72.79 23.90 27.34
CA ALA A 185 73.42 24.04 28.66
C ALA A 185 74.92 24.32 28.52
N CYS A 186 75.61 23.67 27.59
CA CYS A 186 77.01 23.94 27.27
C CYS A 186 77.21 25.38 26.75
N ASP A 187 76.34 25.87 25.87
CA ASP A 187 76.36 27.28 25.43
C ASP A 187 76.17 28.25 26.60
N CYS A 188 75.24 27.93 27.51
CA CYS A 188 75.01 28.73 28.70
C CYS A 188 76.26 28.74 29.61
N LEU A 189 76.86 27.58 29.85
CA LEU A 189 78.05 27.42 30.70
C LEU A 189 79.26 28.11 30.10
N TYR A 190 79.48 27.98 28.78
CA TYR A 190 80.51 28.72 28.06
C TYR A 190 80.39 30.22 28.29
N LYS A 191 79.19 30.80 28.08
CA LYS A 191 78.95 32.23 28.31
C LYS A 191 79.19 32.63 29.77
N ALA A 192 78.72 31.82 30.71
CA ALA A 192 78.87 32.09 32.14
C ALA A 192 80.34 32.07 32.59
N TYR A 193 81.11 31.05 32.18
CA TYR A 193 82.53 30.91 32.52
C TYR A 193 83.40 31.94 31.82
N LYS A 194 83.09 32.30 30.57
CA LYS A 194 83.77 33.39 29.85
C LYS A 194 83.57 34.72 30.56
N SER A 195 82.35 35.04 30.97
CA SER A 195 82.05 36.26 31.77
C SER A 195 82.64 36.22 33.18
N SER A 196 83.00 35.03 33.69
CA SER A 196 83.71 34.83 34.96
C SER A 196 85.24 34.68 34.80
N GLN A 197 85.80 34.97 33.61
CA GLN A 197 87.23 34.89 33.29
C GLN A 197 87.86 33.49 33.53
N ASN A 198 87.06 32.42 33.44
CA ASN A 198 87.56 31.04 33.51
C ASN A 198 87.63 30.45 32.09
N ASP A 199 88.67 30.84 31.35
CA ASP A 199 88.82 30.52 29.93
C ASP A 199 88.96 29.01 29.67
N LYS A 200 89.58 28.27 30.60
CA LYS A 200 89.75 26.82 30.48
C LYS A 200 88.41 26.08 30.47
N LEU A 201 87.52 26.39 31.43
CA LEU A 201 86.19 25.78 31.46
C LEU A 201 85.28 26.34 30.35
N ALA A 202 85.45 27.61 29.97
CA ALA A 202 84.73 28.18 28.84
C ALA A 202 85.04 27.41 27.54
N LEU A 203 86.33 27.18 27.24
CA LEU A 203 86.76 26.41 26.06
C LEU A 203 86.22 24.98 26.08
N HIS A 204 86.32 24.29 27.23
CA HIS A 204 85.80 22.92 27.39
C HIS A 204 84.31 22.81 27.07
N PHE A 205 83.48 23.73 27.56
CA PHE A 205 82.04 23.73 27.27
C PHE A 205 81.73 24.22 25.85
N TYR A 206 82.57 25.07 25.26
CA TYR A 206 82.45 25.46 23.86
C TYR A 206 82.68 24.26 22.92
N GLU A 207 83.76 23.49 23.12
CA GLU A 207 84.05 22.27 22.35
C GLU A 207 82.95 21.23 22.49
N LYS A 208 82.45 21.00 23.72
CA LYS A 208 81.29 20.13 23.94
C LYS A 208 80.05 20.60 23.20
N SER A 209 79.78 21.91 23.18
CA SER A 209 78.64 22.46 22.44
C SER A 209 78.77 22.20 20.94
N ILE A 210 79.97 22.35 20.36
CA ILE A 210 80.24 22.02 18.95
C ILE A 210 80.00 20.53 18.70
N ASN A 211 80.57 19.64 19.52
CA ASN A 211 80.38 18.19 19.34
C ASN A 211 78.90 17.78 19.41
N PHE A 212 78.13 18.39 20.33
CA PHE A 212 76.69 18.16 20.39
C PHE A 212 75.97 18.79 19.19
N LYS A 213 76.42 19.94 18.68
CA LYS A 213 75.86 20.57 17.48
C LYS A 213 76.05 19.67 16.25
N ASP A 214 77.23 19.08 16.08
CA ASP A 214 77.52 18.17 14.97
C ASP A 214 76.73 16.85 15.12
N SER A 215 76.64 16.33 16.35
CA SER A 215 75.78 15.19 16.68
C SER A 215 74.29 15.47 16.42
N LEU A 216 73.83 16.69 16.69
CA LEU A 216 72.47 17.14 16.36
C LEU A 216 72.28 17.29 14.86
N LYS A 217 73.27 17.76 14.10
CA LYS A 217 73.13 17.88 12.64
C LYS A 217 73.02 16.49 11.98
N SER A 218 73.84 15.54 12.42
CA SER A 218 73.78 14.14 11.95
C SER A 218 72.49 13.45 12.44
N GLY A 219 72.15 13.62 13.72
CA GLY A 219 70.98 13.02 14.34
C GLY A 219 69.66 13.63 13.87
N GLU A 220 69.58 14.94 13.63
CA GLU A 220 68.43 15.59 13.02
C GLU A 220 68.23 15.10 11.59
N THR A 221 69.29 14.92 10.82
CA THR A 221 69.16 14.42 9.43
C THR A 221 68.63 12.97 9.45
N SER A 222 69.20 12.12 10.30
CA SER A 222 68.75 10.73 10.48
C SER A 222 67.35 10.63 11.09
N ASN A 223 67.02 11.44 12.09
CA ASN A 223 65.70 11.45 12.74
C ASN A 223 64.66 12.14 11.87
N LYS A 224 65.01 13.13 11.05
CA LYS A 224 64.10 13.70 10.04
C LYS A 224 63.80 12.65 8.99
N MET A 225 64.81 11.90 8.53
CA MET A 225 64.61 10.80 7.59
C MET A 225 63.74 9.70 8.22
N MET A 226 64.09 9.24 9.42
CA MET A 226 63.35 8.21 10.15
C MET A 226 61.93 8.66 10.56
N ASN A 227 61.73 9.91 10.98
CA ASN A 227 60.39 10.45 11.25
C ASN A 227 59.59 10.66 9.97
N MET A 228 60.20 11.10 8.87
CA MET A 228 59.51 11.19 7.59
C MET A 228 59.13 9.80 7.08
N GLU A 229 59.97 8.80 7.31
CA GLU A 229 59.73 7.41 6.92
C GLU A 229 58.68 6.76 7.83
N PHE A 230 58.73 7.00 9.14
CA PHE A 230 57.71 6.57 10.09
C PHE A 230 56.36 7.27 9.86
N GLN A 231 56.35 8.58 9.58
CA GLN A 231 55.13 9.31 9.21
C GLN A 231 54.58 8.85 7.86
N ARG A 232 55.46 8.59 6.89
CA ARG A 232 55.08 7.98 5.61
C ARG A 232 54.44 6.61 5.84
N GLN A 233 55.03 5.78 6.71
CA GLN A 233 54.52 4.45 7.01
C GLN A 233 53.21 4.49 7.78
N GLN A 234 53.08 5.32 8.82
CA GLN A 234 51.81 5.57 9.51
C GLN A 234 50.73 6.08 8.56
N LEU A 235 51.07 6.96 7.62
CA LEU A 235 50.10 7.46 6.66
C LEU A 235 49.71 6.38 5.66
N LEU A 236 50.65 5.59 5.16
CA LEU A 236 50.36 4.44 4.29
C LEU A 236 49.47 3.43 5.01
N ASP A 237 49.76 3.14 6.28
CA ASP A 237 48.96 2.24 7.11
C ASP A 237 47.56 2.82 7.36
N SER A 238 47.44 4.11 7.66
CA SER A 238 46.16 4.81 7.83
C SER A 238 45.34 4.84 6.54
N ILE A 239 45.97 5.17 5.40
CA ILE A 239 45.33 5.12 4.08
C ILE A 239 44.91 3.68 3.76
N SER A 240 45.74 2.69 4.06
CA SER A 240 45.40 1.28 3.82
C SER A 240 44.26 0.79 4.71
N HIS A 241 44.20 1.26 5.96
CA HIS A 241 43.17 0.92 6.93
C HIS A 241 41.84 1.56 6.53
N VAL A 242 41.84 2.86 6.23
CA VAL A 242 40.67 3.59 5.74
C VAL A 242 40.19 2.99 4.42
N ASN A 243 41.08 2.65 3.49
CA ASN A 243 40.70 1.98 2.24
C ASN A 243 40.13 0.58 2.46
N LYS A 244 40.64 -0.19 3.44
CA LYS A 244 40.09 -1.50 3.81
C LYS A 244 38.73 -1.37 4.48
N GLU A 245 38.57 -0.47 5.45
CA GLU A 245 37.29 -0.19 6.10
C GLU A 245 36.27 0.31 5.08
N HIS A 246 36.66 1.23 4.20
CA HIS A 246 35.81 1.72 3.14
C HIS A 246 35.46 0.63 2.11
N ALA A 247 36.39 -0.27 1.76
CA ALA A 247 36.10 -1.40 0.90
C ALA A 247 35.13 -2.41 1.55
N VAL A 248 35.25 -2.63 2.86
CA VAL A 248 34.31 -3.44 3.64
C VAL A 248 32.95 -2.74 3.72
N GLU A 249 32.91 -1.43 3.91
CA GLU A 249 31.68 -0.64 3.96
C GLU A 249 30.99 -0.56 2.59
N ILE A 250 31.73 -0.42 1.49
CA ILE A 250 31.20 -0.52 0.12
C ILE A 250 30.62 -1.91 -0.11
N LYS A 251 31.36 -2.99 0.20
CA LYS A 251 30.84 -4.36 0.05
C LYS A 251 29.59 -4.60 0.89
N HIS A 252 29.57 -4.10 2.12
CA HIS A 252 28.41 -4.19 2.98
C HIS A 252 27.23 -3.38 2.42
N LYS A 253 27.47 -2.16 1.92
CA LYS A 253 26.45 -1.35 1.23
C LYS A 253 25.93 -2.02 -0.03
N GLU A 254 26.79 -2.65 -0.85
CA GLU A 254 26.39 -3.41 -2.04
C GLU A 254 25.58 -4.66 -1.68
N GLU A 255 25.96 -5.39 -0.63
CA GLU A 255 25.18 -6.53 -0.13
C GLU A 255 23.81 -6.09 0.43
N VAL A 256 23.79 -4.99 1.18
CA VAL A 256 22.54 -4.40 1.68
C VAL A 256 21.68 -3.92 0.51
N GLN A 257 22.23 -3.22 -0.47
CA GLN A 257 21.51 -2.80 -1.68
C GLN A 257 21.00 -4.00 -2.48
N LYS A 258 21.78 -5.08 -2.62
CA LYS A 258 21.32 -6.33 -3.25
C LYS A 258 20.15 -6.96 -2.49
N LYS A 259 20.22 -7.00 -1.16
CA LYS A 259 19.11 -7.49 -0.31
C LYS A 259 17.88 -6.59 -0.41
N GLU A 260 18.06 -5.27 -0.45
CA GLU A 260 16.96 -4.32 -0.58
C GLU A 260 16.33 -4.35 -1.97
N THR A 261 17.13 -4.44 -3.04
CA THR A 261 16.62 -4.61 -4.41
C THR A 261 15.91 -5.95 -4.56
N GLN A 262 16.45 -7.06 -4.04
CA GLN A 262 15.73 -8.34 -3.99
C GLN A 262 14.42 -8.23 -3.19
N ARG A 263 14.44 -7.64 -2.00
CA ARG A 263 13.24 -7.41 -1.18
C ARG A 263 12.21 -6.58 -1.96
N ASN A 264 12.63 -5.50 -2.60
CA ASN A 264 11.74 -4.62 -3.35
C ASN A 264 11.19 -5.31 -4.60
N ILE A 265 11.98 -6.11 -5.32
CA ILE A 265 11.52 -6.94 -6.43
C ILE A 265 10.47 -7.95 -5.94
N ILE A 266 10.71 -8.60 -4.80
CA ILE A 266 9.74 -9.53 -4.19
C ILE A 266 8.45 -8.80 -3.82
N ILE A 267 8.52 -7.62 -3.19
CA ILE A 267 7.34 -6.82 -2.82
C ILE A 267 6.57 -6.38 -4.08
N ILE A 268 7.26 -5.89 -5.11
CA ILE A 268 6.62 -5.45 -6.37
C ILE A 268 5.98 -6.64 -7.08
N SER A 269 6.65 -7.79 -7.15
CA SER A 269 6.10 -8.99 -7.79
C SER A 269 4.91 -9.57 -7.02
N LEU A 270 4.95 -9.61 -5.68
CA LEU A 270 3.79 -9.95 -4.85
C LEU A 270 2.64 -8.96 -5.05
N GLY A 271 2.93 -7.66 -5.09
CA GLY A 271 1.94 -6.62 -5.36
C GLY A 271 1.29 -6.78 -6.74
N PHE A 272 2.09 -7.12 -7.75
CA PHE A 272 1.59 -7.41 -9.09
C PHE A 272 0.70 -8.66 -9.13
N ILE A 273 1.11 -9.74 -8.45
CA ILE A 273 0.31 -10.97 -8.32
C ILE A 273 -1.03 -10.66 -7.65
N VAL A 274 -1.04 -9.87 -6.57
CA VAL A 274 -2.27 -9.45 -5.87
C VAL A 274 -3.14 -8.60 -6.78
N LEU A 275 -2.58 -7.66 -7.54
CA LEU A 275 -3.33 -6.85 -8.51
C LEU A 275 -3.96 -7.71 -9.60
N VAL A 276 -3.23 -8.68 -10.16
CA VAL A 276 -3.77 -9.63 -11.15
C VAL A 276 -4.87 -10.49 -10.53
N ALA A 277 -4.67 -10.99 -9.30
CA ALA A 277 -5.67 -11.79 -8.59
C ALA A 277 -6.94 -10.98 -8.30
N LEU A 278 -6.83 -9.71 -7.88
CA LEU A 278 -7.95 -8.80 -7.69
C LEU A 278 -8.68 -8.51 -9.01
N GLY A 279 -7.93 -8.28 -10.10
CA GLY A 279 -8.50 -8.09 -11.43
C GLY A 279 -9.28 -9.32 -11.92
N LEU A 280 -8.71 -10.52 -11.74
CA LEU A 280 -9.38 -11.78 -12.06
C LEU A 280 -10.60 -12.02 -11.18
N TRP A 281 -10.50 -11.76 -9.87
CA TRP A 281 -11.61 -11.92 -8.94
C TRP A 281 -12.77 -10.97 -9.26
N ASN A 282 -12.49 -9.70 -9.54
CA ASN A 282 -13.50 -8.74 -9.97
C ASN A 282 -14.15 -9.16 -11.29
N ARG A 283 -13.37 -9.64 -12.27
CA ARG A 283 -13.91 -10.17 -13.53
C ARG A 283 -14.81 -11.39 -13.31
N LEU A 284 -14.40 -12.32 -12.43
CA LEU A 284 -15.22 -13.49 -12.07
C LEU A 284 -16.52 -13.08 -11.36
N ASN A 285 -16.46 -12.14 -10.43
CA ASN A 285 -17.65 -11.64 -9.74
C ASN A 285 -18.61 -10.91 -10.70
N TYR A 286 -18.07 -10.07 -11.59
CA TYR A 286 -18.85 -9.36 -12.59
C TYR A 286 -19.57 -10.32 -13.54
N THR A 287 -18.85 -11.31 -14.06
CA THR A 287 -19.43 -12.33 -14.96
C THR A 287 -20.46 -13.19 -14.25
N ARG A 288 -20.25 -13.57 -12.98
CA ARG A 288 -21.25 -14.28 -12.16
C ARG A 288 -22.53 -13.45 -11.99
N LYS A 289 -22.41 -12.18 -11.58
CA LYS A 289 -23.56 -11.28 -11.43
C LYS A 289 -24.33 -11.11 -12.73
N SER A 290 -23.61 -10.91 -13.84
CA SER A 290 -24.21 -10.75 -15.16
C SER A 290 -24.95 -12.02 -15.60
N LYS A 291 -24.39 -13.22 -15.34
CA LYS A 291 -25.05 -14.50 -15.62
C LYS A 291 -26.32 -14.70 -14.79
N ILE A 292 -26.31 -14.32 -13.52
CA ILE A 292 -27.50 -14.43 -12.64
C ILE A 292 -28.59 -13.48 -13.14
N ALA A 293 -28.26 -12.22 -13.42
CA ALA A 293 -29.23 -11.24 -13.92
C ALA A 293 -29.85 -11.70 -15.25
N LEU A 294 -29.02 -12.18 -16.19
CA LEU A 294 -29.49 -12.72 -17.46
C LEU A 294 -30.36 -13.96 -17.28
N LYS A 295 -30.06 -14.82 -16.31
CA LYS A 295 -30.87 -16.00 -16.01
C LYS A 295 -32.25 -15.59 -15.47
N ILE A 296 -32.30 -14.63 -14.54
CA ILE A 296 -33.56 -14.09 -14.01
C ILE A 296 -34.42 -13.48 -15.13
N GLU A 297 -33.83 -12.65 -15.99
CA GLU A 297 -34.55 -12.03 -17.12
C GLU A 297 -35.03 -13.07 -18.12
N LYS A 298 -34.21 -14.08 -18.41
CA LYS A 298 -34.60 -15.20 -19.27
C LYS A 298 -35.75 -16.00 -18.67
N ASP A 299 -35.68 -16.32 -17.38
CA ASP A 299 -36.71 -17.11 -16.69
C ASP A 299 -38.04 -16.35 -16.66
N LEU A 300 -38.01 -15.03 -16.37
CA LEU A 300 -39.20 -14.17 -16.43
C LEU A 300 -39.78 -14.10 -17.86
N SER A 301 -38.93 -13.97 -18.87
CA SER A 301 -39.37 -13.95 -20.27
C SER A 301 -39.95 -15.30 -20.71
N GLU A 302 -39.42 -16.42 -20.22
CA GLU A 302 -39.93 -17.75 -20.50
C GLU A 302 -41.28 -17.98 -19.82
N GLU A 303 -41.41 -17.61 -18.54
CA GLU A 303 -42.67 -17.70 -17.79
C GLU A 303 -43.79 -16.87 -18.43
N LEU A 304 -43.50 -15.62 -18.82
CA LEU A 304 -44.47 -14.77 -19.52
C LEU A 304 -44.91 -15.35 -20.88
N LEU A 305 -44.00 -15.98 -21.61
CA LEU A 305 -44.33 -16.61 -22.89
C LEU A 305 -45.22 -17.85 -22.70
N LEU A 306 -44.94 -18.66 -21.67
CA LEU A 306 -45.72 -19.85 -21.33
C LEU A 306 -47.12 -19.51 -20.77
N ASN A 307 -47.29 -18.33 -20.18
CA ASN A 307 -48.62 -17.81 -19.80
C ASN A 307 -49.49 -17.39 -21.00
N ILE A 308 -48.91 -17.27 -22.20
CA ILE A 308 -49.61 -16.83 -23.42
C ILE A 308 -49.81 -17.98 -24.40
N LEU A 309 -48.84 -18.90 -24.49
CA LEU A 309 -48.85 -20.03 -25.42
C LEU A 309 -48.59 -21.33 -24.68
N PRO A 310 -49.23 -22.44 -25.09
CA PRO A 310 -48.90 -23.77 -24.59
C PRO A 310 -47.40 -24.08 -24.76
N GLU A 311 -46.82 -24.85 -23.84
CA GLU A 311 -45.37 -25.08 -23.78
C GLU A 311 -44.77 -25.57 -25.10
N GLU A 312 -45.40 -26.57 -25.73
CA GLU A 312 -44.93 -27.16 -26.99
C GLU A 312 -44.97 -26.14 -28.14
N ILE A 313 -46.01 -25.31 -28.16
CA ILE A 313 -46.21 -24.26 -29.15
C ILE A 313 -45.20 -23.11 -28.96
N ALA A 314 -44.93 -22.74 -27.70
CA ALA A 314 -43.92 -21.74 -27.36
C ALA A 314 -42.50 -22.20 -27.71
N GLN A 315 -42.18 -23.48 -27.55
CA GLN A 315 -40.91 -24.07 -27.95
C GLN A 315 -40.75 -24.06 -29.48
N GLU A 316 -41.76 -24.54 -30.21
CA GLU A 316 -41.73 -24.53 -31.68
C GLU A 316 -41.57 -23.10 -32.23
N LEU A 317 -42.28 -22.12 -31.67
CA LEU A 317 -42.15 -20.72 -32.07
C LEU A 317 -40.74 -20.17 -31.82
N LYS A 318 -40.10 -20.51 -30.69
CA LYS A 318 -38.74 -20.10 -30.35
C LYS A 318 -37.69 -20.71 -31.29
N GLU A 319 -37.89 -21.95 -31.72
CA GLU A 319 -36.95 -22.66 -32.59
C GLU A 319 -37.06 -22.26 -34.06
N LYS A 320 -38.29 -22.17 -34.58
CA LYS A 320 -38.55 -21.98 -36.02
C LYS A 320 -38.91 -20.55 -36.40
N GLY A 321 -39.33 -19.72 -35.43
CA GLY A 321 -39.85 -18.37 -35.66
C GLY A 321 -41.29 -18.32 -36.18
N PHE A 322 -41.91 -19.49 -36.42
CA PHE A 322 -43.32 -19.64 -36.80
C PHE A 322 -43.83 -21.01 -36.31
N VAL A 323 -45.15 -21.17 -36.19
CA VAL A 323 -45.81 -22.43 -35.80
C VAL A 323 -46.79 -22.82 -36.92
N ASN A 324 -46.76 -24.10 -37.31
CA ASN A 324 -47.70 -24.61 -38.31
C ASN A 324 -49.06 -24.89 -37.65
N ALA A 325 -50.13 -24.74 -38.42
CA ALA A 325 -51.44 -25.20 -38.00
C ALA A 325 -51.43 -26.73 -37.85
N GLN A 326 -52.07 -27.23 -36.79
CA GLN A 326 -52.17 -28.64 -36.44
C GLN A 326 -53.62 -29.10 -36.57
N ASP A 327 -53.84 -30.21 -37.26
CA ASP A 327 -55.14 -30.86 -37.39
C ASP A 327 -55.40 -31.80 -36.21
N PHE A 328 -56.55 -31.64 -35.57
CA PHE A 328 -57.01 -32.53 -34.50
C PHE A 328 -58.33 -33.17 -34.89
N ASN A 329 -58.35 -34.50 -34.96
CA ASN A 329 -59.53 -35.25 -35.42
C ASN A 329 -60.69 -35.27 -34.40
N LEU A 330 -60.37 -35.18 -33.10
CA LEU A 330 -61.36 -35.26 -32.04
C LEU A 330 -60.95 -34.37 -30.86
N VAL A 331 -61.65 -33.25 -30.73
CA VAL A 331 -61.49 -32.26 -29.66
C VAL A 331 -62.88 -31.87 -29.17
N SER A 332 -63.02 -31.61 -27.88
CA SER A 332 -64.22 -31.02 -27.32
C SER A 332 -64.04 -29.51 -27.15
N ILE A 333 -65.04 -28.72 -27.56
CA ILE A 333 -65.05 -27.27 -27.44
C ILE A 333 -66.17 -26.88 -26.49
N LEU A 334 -65.82 -26.11 -25.45
CA LEU A 334 -66.72 -25.51 -24.49
C LEU A 334 -66.83 -24.02 -24.79
N PHE A 335 -68.08 -23.56 -24.91
CA PHE A 335 -68.43 -22.15 -24.85
C PHE A 335 -69.30 -21.89 -23.64
N SER A 336 -69.00 -20.81 -22.93
CA SER A 336 -69.93 -20.23 -21.98
C SER A 336 -70.14 -18.75 -22.27
N ASP A 337 -71.30 -18.22 -21.87
CA ASP A 337 -71.69 -16.83 -22.09
C ASP A 337 -72.56 -16.33 -20.94
N PHE A 338 -72.41 -15.06 -20.56
CA PHE A 338 -73.23 -14.46 -19.52
C PHE A 338 -74.59 -14.00 -20.08
N LYS A 339 -75.67 -14.58 -19.55
CA LYS A 339 -77.03 -14.20 -19.95
C LYS A 339 -77.30 -12.75 -19.58
N SER A 340 -77.87 -12.00 -20.53
CA SER A 340 -78.25 -10.59 -20.35
C SER A 340 -77.08 -9.71 -19.89
N PHE A 341 -75.86 -10.03 -20.30
CA PHE A 341 -74.64 -9.32 -19.91
C PHE A 341 -74.78 -7.80 -19.98
N THR A 342 -75.26 -7.25 -21.10
CA THR A 342 -75.45 -5.80 -21.29
C THR A 342 -76.36 -5.19 -20.22
N GLN A 343 -77.48 -5.85 -19.90
CA GLN A 343 -78.44 -5.35 -18.90
C GLN A 343 -77.89 -5.39 -17.47
N THR A 344 -77.06 -6.39 -17.17
CA THR A 344 -76.38 -6.51 -15.87
C THR A 344 -75.21 -5.54 -15.76
N ALA A 345 -74.48 -5.34 -16.86
CA ALA A 345 -73.36 -4.40 -16.97
C ALA A 345 -73.80 -2.94 -16.79
N GLU A 346 -74.97 -2.54 -17.31
CA GLU A 346 -75.56 -1.20 -17.10
C GLU A 346 -75.83 -0.88 -15.62
N LYS A 347 -75.94 -1.90 -14.76
CA LYS A 347 -76.15 -1.76 -13.31
C LYS A 347 -74.85 -1.70 -12.50
N MET A 348 -73.69 -1.78 -13.16
CA MET A 348 -72.38 -1.78 -12.54
C MET A 348 -71.54 -0.60 -13.02
N SER A 349 -70.57 -0.15 -12.20
CA SER A 349 -69.51 0.72 -12.70
C SER A 349 -68.59 -0.09 -13.65
N PRO A 350 -67.91 0.56 -14.61
CA PRO A 350 -66.97 -0.13 -15.49
C PRO A 350 -65.87 -0.91 -14.72
N GLN A 351 -65.40 -0.37 -13.59
CA GLN A 351 -64.41 -1.03 -12.73
C GLN A 351 -64.99 -2.29 -12.09
N ASN A 352 -66.17 -2.20 -11.46
CA ASN A 352 -66.81 -3.35 -10.79
C ASN A 352 -67.21 -4.43 -11.80
N LEU A 353 -67.62 -4.03 -13.02
CA LEU A 353 -67.91 -4.95 -14.11
C LEU A 353 -66.68 -5.76 -14.49
N VAL A 354 -65.53 -5.09 -14.69
CA VAL A 354 -64.26 -5.77 -15.00
C VAL A 354 -63.82 -6.68 -13.85
N GLU A 355 -63.97 -6.25 -12.60
CA GLU A 355 -63.64 -7.07 -11.42
C GLU A 355 -64.53 -8.31 -11.30
N GLU A 356 -65.83 -8.20 -11.57
CA GLU A 356 -66.76 -9.33 -11.52
C GLU A 356 -66.47 -10.33 -12.64
N ILE A 357 -66.26 -9.86 -13.87
CA ILE A 357 -65.88 -10.71 -15.01
C ILE A 357 -64.55 -11.42 -14.72
N ASN A 358 -63.56 -10.68 -14.19
CA ASN A 358 -62.26 -11.24 -13.81
C ASN A 358 -62.41 -12.30 -12.71
N THR A 359 -63.31 -12.10 -11.76
CA THR A 359 -63.59 -13.09 -10.71
C THR A 359 -64.16 -14.38 -11.29
N CYS A 360 -65.14 -14.27 -12.21
CA CYS A 360 -65.72 -15.42 -12.89
C CYS A 360 -64.69 -16.14 -13.78
N PHE A 361 -63.97 -15.41 -14.64
CA PHE A 361 -62.99 -16.02 -15.54
C PHE A 361 -61.78 -16.58 -14.79
N LYS A 362 -61.33 -15.99 -13.67
CA LYS A 362 -60.30 -16.63 -12.83
C LYS A 362 -60.76 -17.95 -12.25
N ALA A 363 -62.01 -18.04 -11.81
CA ALA A 363 -62.57 -19.30 -11.34
C ALA A 363 -62.63 -20.33 -12.48
N PHE A 364 -63.00 -19.90 -13.70
CA PHE A 364 -63.01 -20.77 -14.87
C PHE A 364 -61.61 -21.22 -15.27
N ASP A 365 -60.61 -20.34 -15.22
CA ASP A 365 -59.20 -20.63 -15.48
C ASP A 365 -58.70 -21.74 -14.54
N LEU A 366 -58.97 -21.61 -13.23
CA LEU A 366 -58.61 -22.61 -12.21
C LEU A 366 -59.34 -23.94 -12.43
N ILE A 367 -60.60 -23.92 -12.84
CA ILE A 367 -61.37 -25.12 -13.16
C ILE A 367 -60.77 -25.79 -14.42
N THR A 368 -60.47 -25.04 -15.47
CA THR A 368 -59.85 -25.60 -16.67
C THR A 368 -58.47 -26.19 -16.39
N GLU A 369 -57.67 -25.54 -15.54
CA GLU A 369 -56.37 -26.07 -15.10
C GLU A 369 -56.52 -27.38 -14.33
N LYS A 370 -57.46 -27.45 -13.37
CA LYS A 370 -57.77 -28.66 -12.59
C LYS A 370 -58.12 -29.86 -13.47
N TYR A 371 -58.88 -29.63 -14.56
CA TYR A 371 -59.32 -30.68 -15.48
C TYR A 371 -58.44 -30.82 -16.72
N LYS A 372 -57.28 -30.14 -16.78
CA LYS A 372 -56.35 -30.15 -17.92
C LYS A 372 -57.04 -29.80 -19.25
N ILE A 373 -57.91 -28.79 -19.22
CA ILE A 373 -58.58 -28.22 -20.39
C ILE A 373 -57.84 -26.95 -20.78
N GLU A 374 -57.57 -26.80 -22.07
CA GLU A 374 -56.86 -25.63 -22.60
C GLU A 374 -57.81 -24.45 -22.74
N LYS A 375 -57.45 -23.31 -22.15
CA LYS A 375 -58.16 -22.06 -22.38
C LYS A 375 -57.76 -21.51 -23.73
N ILE A 376 -58.74 -21.23 -24.61
CA ILE A 376 -58.45 -20.63 -25.92
C ILE A 376 -58.42 -19.11 -25.81
N LYS A 377 -59.55 -18.52 -25.39
CA LYS A 377 -59.72 -17.06 -25.32
C LYS A 377 -60.99 -16.69 -24.59
N THR A 378 -61.06 -15.43 -24.21
CA THR A 378 -62.31 -14.75 -23.89
C THR A 378 -62.75 -13.92 -25.09
N ILE A 379 -64.06 -13.89 -25.35
CA ILE A 379 -64.67 -13.13 -26.45
C ILE A 379 -65.77 -12.27 -25.84
N GLY A 380 -65.42 -11.05 -25.41
CA GLY A 380 -66.34 -10.22 -24.65
C GLY A 380 -66.70 -10.86 -23.31
N ASP A 381 -67.97 -11.21 -23.16
CA ASP A 381 -68.61 -11.91 -22.04
C ASP A 381 -68.59 -13.44 -22.15
N SER A 382 -68.05 -13.98 -23.26
CA SER A 382 -67.94 -15.41 -23.48
C SER A 382 -66.56 -15.98 -23.12
N TYR A 383 -66.54 -17.20 -22.61
CA TYR A 383 -65.34 -17.99 -22.31
C TYR A 383 -65.27 -19.20 -23.24
N MET A 384 -64.10 -19.42 -23.85
CA MET A 384 -63.87 -20.53 -24.77
C MET A 384 -62.71 -21.40 -24.28
N ALA A 385 -62.96 -22.70 -24.18
CA ALA A 385 -61.97 -23.70 -23.80
C ALA A 385 -62.08 -24.97 -24.65
N ALA A 386 -60.99 -25.73 -24.72
CA ALA A 386 -60.90 -26.93 -25.53
C ALA A 386 -60.26 -28.10 -24.78
N GLY A 387 -60.88 -29.27 -24.84
CA GLY A 387 -60.35 -30.53 -24.31
C GLY A 387 -59.75 -31.36 -25.43
N GLY A 388 -58.55 -31.92 -25.20
CA GLY A 388 -57.85 -32.75 -26.18
C GLY A 388 -56.86 -31.98 -27.05
N ILE A 389 -56.50 -30.77 -26.65
CA ILE A 389 -55.37 -30.00 -27.18
C ILE A 389 -54.50 -29.48 -26.02
N PRO A 390 -53.19 -29.25 -26.24
CA PRO A 390 -52.43 -29.56 -27.45
C PRO A 390 -52.21 -31.07 -27.67
N LYS A 391 -52.59 -31.91 -26.70
CA LYS A 391 -52.49 -33.38 -26.80
C LYS A 391 -53.88 -34.03 -26.80
N PRO A 392 -54.23 -34.81 -27.83
CA PRO A 392 -55.44 -35.61 -27.83
C PRO A 392 -55.45 -36.60 -26.68
N ASP A 393 -56.52 -36.57 -25.89
CA ASP A 393 -56.75 -37.50 -24.79
C ASP A 393 -58.23 -37.84 -24.72
N LYS A 394 -58.56 -39.13 -24.58
CA LYS A 394 -59.96 -39.57 -24.49
C LYS A 394 -60.60 -39.08 -23.20
N GLU A 395 -59.84 -38.99 -22.11
CA GLU A 395 -60.32 -38.45 -20.82
C GLU A 395 -60.72 -36.98 -20.93
N SER A 396 -60.16 -36.24 -21.90
CA SER A 396 -60.50 -34.82 -22.11
C SER A 396 -61.98 -34.58 -22.44
N LEU A 397 -62.67 -35.57 -23.01
CA LEU A 397 -64.11 -35.50 -23.30
C LEU A 397 -64.95 -35.53 -22.02
N THR A 398 -64.58 -36.37 -21.06
CA THR A 398 -65.19 -36.43 -19.73
C THR A 398 -64.80 -35.20 -18.90
N ASN A 399 -63.51 -34.84 -18.92
CA ASN A 399 -62.96 -33.72 -18.16
C ASN A 399 -63.58 -32.37 -18.53
N ILE A 400 -63.85 -32.10 -19.82
CA ILE A 400 -64.46 -30.84 -20.22
C ILE A 400 -65.91 -30.72 -19.73
N VAL A 401 -66.62 -31.84 -19.62
CA VAL A 401 -67.99 -31.89 -19.11
C VAL A 401 -68.00 -31.68 -17.60
N LEU A 402 -67.07 -32.32 -16.88
CA LEU A 402 -66.86 -32.07 -15.44
C LEU A 402 -66.49 -30.61 -15.17
N ALA A 403 -65.61 -30.02 -15.99
CA ALA A 403 -65.28 -28.60 -15.93
C ALA A 403 -66.51 -27.73 -16.14
N GLY A 404 -67.33 -28.00 -17.17
CA GLY A 404 -68.57 -27.26 -17.42
C GLY A 404 -69.58 -27.35 -16.25
N LEU A 405 -69.72 -28.52 -15.64
CA LEU A 405 -70.57 -28.73 -14.45
C LEU A 405 -70.03 -27.97 -13.22
N GLU A 406 -68.72 -27.93 -13.03
CA GLU A 406 -68.10 -27.16 -11.94
C GLU A 406 -68.22 -25.64 -12.15
N MET A 407 -68.10 -25.17 -13.41
CA MET A 407 -68.36 -23.76 -13.75
C MET A 407 -69.82 -23.38 -13.48
N GLN A 408 -70.77 -24.25 -13.82
CA GLN A 408 -72.19 -24.06 -13.51
C GLN A 408 -72.47 -23.97 -12.00
N ASP A 409 -71.88 -24.87 -11.20
CA ASP A 409 -72.00 -24.85 -9.74
C ASP A 409 -71.39 -23.58 -9.14
N PHE A 410 -70.20 -23.18 -9.59
CA PHE A 410 -69.56 -21.92 -9.19
C PHE A 410 -70.47 -20.72 -9.49
N MET A 411 -71.01 -20.62 -10.71
CA MET A 411 -71.89 -19.51 -11.09
C MET A 411 -73.18 -19.49 -10.27
N SER A 412 -73.75 -20.66 -9.95
CA SER A 412 -74.93 -20.77 -9.10
C SER A 412 -74.67 -20.25 -7.68
N LYS A 413 -73.52 -20.63 -7.09
CA LYS A 413 -73.10 -20.14 -5.77
C LYS A 413 -72.78 -18.64 -5.80
N ARG A 414 -72.09 -18.16 -6.83
CA ARG A 414 -71.74 -16.75 -7.01
C ARG A 414 -73.00 -15.88 -7.11
N LYS A 415 -74.01 -16.36 -7.86
CA LYS A 415 -75.31 -15.70 -7.97
C LYS A 415 -75.98 -15.54 -6.62
N ILE A 416 -76.13 -16.63 -5.86
CA ILE A 416 -76.75 -16.61 -4.52
C ILE A 416 -76.03 -15.61 -3.60
N ASN A 417 -74.68 -15.62 -3.62
CA ASN A 417 -73.89 -14.71 -2.81
C ASN A 417 -74.05 -13.23 -3.23
N ASN A 418 -74.07 -12.94 -4.53
CA ASN A 418 -74.24 -11.56 -5.02
C ASN A 418 -75.66 -11.05 -4.72
N GLU A 419 -76.68 -11.88 -4.93
CA GLU A 419 -78.08 -11.55 -4.60
C GLU A 419 -78.27 -11.30 -3.10
N ALA A 420 -77.66 -12.13 -2.23
CA ALA A 420 -77.69 -11.93 -0.77
C ALA A 420 -77.04 -10.59 -0.34
N ASN A 421 -76.10 -10.08 -1.12
CA ASN A 421 -75.40 -8.81 -0.87
C ASN A 421 -75.98 -7.64 -1.69
N ASN A 422 -77.13 -7.79 -2.35
CA ASN A 422 -77.75 -6.80 -3.24
C ASN A 422 -76.85 -6.32 -4.40
N ASN A 423 -75.91 -7.16 -4.85
CA ASN A 423 -75.06 -6.90 -6.00
C ASN A 423 -75.68 -7.51 -7.27
N PRO A 424 -75.52 -6.90 -8.46
CA PRO A 424 -75.97 -7.52 -9.70
C PRO A 424 -75.22 -8.84 -9.94
N ALA A 425 -75.95 -9.86 -10.37
CA ALA A 425 -75.42 -11.22 -10.54
C ALA A 425 -75.53 -11.68 -12.00
N PHE A 426 -74.50 -12.37 -12.48
CA PHE A 426 -74.53 -13.01 -13.78
C PHE A 426 -75.11 -14.43 -13.68
N GLU A 427 -75.81 -14.83 -14.73
CA GLU A 427 -76.15 -16.22 -14.97
C GLU A 427 -75.40 -16.67 -16.23
N MET A 428 -75.10 -17.97 -16.32
CA MET A 428 -74.29 -18.50 -17.42
C MET A 428 -75.10 -19.50 -18.25
N ARG A 429 -74.95 -19.42 -19.57
CA ARG A 429 -75.22 -20.52 -20.50
C ARG A 429 -73.92 -21.24 -20.80
N LEU A 430 -73.99 -22.56 -20.97
CA LEU A 430 -72.83 -23.37 -21.30
C LEU A 430 -73.20 -24.45 -22.30
N GLY A 431 -72.41 -24.54 -23.37
CA GLY A 431 -72.57 -25.51 -24.46
C GLY A 431 -71.26 -26.19 -24.79
N ILE A 432 -71.30 -27.50 -25.03
CA ILE A 432 -70.14 -28.32 -25.37
C ILE A 432 -70.44 -29.16 -26.61
N HIS A 433 -69.50 -29.17 -27.56
CA HIS A 433 -69.53 -30.01 -28.75
C HIS A 433 -68.21 -30.74 -28.91
N ALA A 434 -68.21 -31.92 -29.54
CA ALA A 434 -66.98 -32.61 -29.92
C ALA A 434 -66.95 -32.91 -31.42
N GLY A 435 -65.77 -32.72 -32.02
CA GLY A 435 -65.48 -32.96 -33.43
C GLY A 435 -64.09 -32.47 -33.86
N PRO A 436 -63.79 -32.48 -35.16
CA PRO A 436 -62.47 -32.10 -35.67
C PRO A 436 -62.26 -30.58 -35.71
N ILE A 437 -61.03 -30.14 -35.42
CA ILE A 437 -60.60 -28.75 -35.50
C ILE A 437 -59.20 -28.63 -36.11
N VAL A 438 -58.85 -27.40 -36.48
CA VAL A 438 -57.49 -26.96 -36.77
C VAL A 438 -57.08 -25.98 -35.68
N ALA A 439 -55.94 -26.19 -35.01
CA ALA A 439 -55.39 -25.26 -34.04
C ALA A 439 -54.07 -24.64 -34.53
N GLY A 440 -53.75 -23.42 -34.12
CA GLY A 440 -52.52 -22.76 -34.56
C GLY A 440 -52.39 -21.33 -34.06
N ILE A 441 -51.28 -20.69 -34.40
CA ILE A 441 -51.04 -19.28 -34.08
C ILE A 441 -51.41 -18.40 -35.27
N VAL A 442 -52.16 -17.33 -35.02
CA VAL A 442 -52.42 -16.28 -36.02
C VAL A 442 -51.80 -14.95 -35.61
N GLY A 443 -51.33 -14.20 -36.61
CA GLY A 443 -50.81 -12.84 -36.46
C GLY A 443 -49.27 -12.77 -36.42
N ILE A 444 -48.74 -11.62 -36.83
CA ILE A 444 -47.30 -11.29 -36.77
C ILE A 444 -46.97 -10.53 -35.47
N LYS A 445 -47.97 -9.88 -34.87
CA LYS A 445 -47.92 -9.17 -33.59
C LYS A 445 -49.15 -9.59 -32.79
N LYS A 446 -49.02 -9.67 -31.46
CA LYS A 446 -50.05 -10.23 -30.55
C LYS A 446 -50.44 -11.65 -30.96
N PHE A 447 -49.46 -12.56 -30.95
CA PHE A 447 -49.68 -13.97 -31.25
C PHE A 447 -50.82 -14.51 -30.39
N GLN A 448 -51.77 -15.17 -31.04
CA GLN A 448 -52.89 -15.82 -30.37
C GLN A 448 -52.94 -17.27 -30.85
N TYR A 449 -52.79 -18.22 -29.92
CA TYR A 449 -53.11 -19.61 -30.16
C TYR A 449 -54.63 -19.75 -30.16
N ASP A 450 -55.18 -20.28 -31.24
CA ASP A 450 -56.62 -20.30 -31.48
C ASP A 450 -57.01 -21.55 -32.26
N VAL A 451 -58.31 -21.84 -32.28
CA VAL A 451 -58.87 -23.02 -32.94
C VAL A 451 -59.95 -22.62 -33.93
N TRP A 452 -59.93 -23.28 -35.08
CA TRP A 452 -60.86 -23.06 -36.18
C TRP A 452 -61.47 -24.38 -36.63
N GLY A 453 -62.68 -24.30 -37.14
CA GLY A 453 -63.37 -25.45 -37.68
C GLY A 453 -64.85 -25.37 -37.43
N ASP A 454 -65.55 -26.28 -38.07
CA ASP A 454 -66.99 -26.39 -37.95
C ASP A 454 -67.45 -26.73 -36.52
N THR A 455 -66.63 -27.48 -35.80
CA THR A 455 -66.85 -27.86 -34.40
C THR A 455 -66.93 -26.63 -33.49
N VAL A 456 -66.10 -25.61 -33.71
CA VAL A 456 -66.13 -24.35 -32.94
C VAL A 456 -67.45 -23.61 -33.16
N ASN A 457 -67.88 -23.48 -34.42
CA ASN A 457 -69.14 -22.84 -34.76
C ASN A 457 -70.33 -23.59 -34.16
N THR A 458 -70.32 -24.92 -34.22
CA THR A 458 -71.39 -25.76 -33.67
C THR A 458 -71.44 -25.67 -32.14
N ALA A 459 -70.30 -25.68 -31.46
CA ALA A 459 -70.23 -25.48 -30.00
C ALA A 459 -70.83 -24.13 -29.56
N SER A 460 -70.51 -23.05 -30.27
CA SER A 460 -71.12 -21.74 -30.03
C SER A 460 -72.64 -21.73 -30.26
N ARG A 461 -73.15 -22.51 -31.22
CA ARG A 461 -74.61 -22.68 -31.43
C ARG A 461 -75.28 -23.45 -30.29
N ILE A 462 -74.61 -24.46 -29.74
CA ILE A 462 -75.11 -25.21 -28.58
C ILE A 462 -75.19 -24.32 -27.34
N GLU A 463 -74.17 -23.49 -27.10
CA GLU A 463 -74.18 -22.52 -25.99
C GLU A 463 -75.30 -21.49 -26.18
N SER A 464 -75.35 -20.82 -27.33
CA SER A 464 -76.30 -19.71 -27.55
C SER A 464 -77.76 -20.14 -27.51
N ASN A 465 -78.03 -21.39 -27.88
CA ASN A 465 -79.35 -22.01 -27.72
C ASN A 465 -79.49 -22.75 -26.38
N GLY A 466 -78.48 -22.71 -25.51
CA GLY A 466 -78.41 -23.32 -24.19
C GLY A 466 -79.45 -22.77 -23.21
N ILE A 467 -79.90 -23.61 -22.27
CA ILE A 467 -80.66 -23.12 -21.11
C ILE A 467 -79.69 -22.64 -20.04
N VAL A 468 -80.03 -21.50 -19.45
CA VAL A 468 -79.28 -20.85 -18.37
C VAL A 468 -79.21 -21.77 -17.16
N GLY A 469 -78.02 -21.90 -16.58
CA GLY A 469 -77.80 -22.75 -15.41
C GLY A 469 -77.91 -24.24 -15.72
N LYS A 470 -77.82 -24.66 -16.98
CA LYS A 470 -77.69 -26.06 -17.42
C LYS A 470 -76.47 -26.23 -18.32
N VAL A 471 -75.81 -27.38 -18.23
CA VAL A 471 -74.74 -27.77 -19.17
C VAL A 471 -75.37 -28.48 -20.35
N ASN A 472 -75.17 -27.93 -21.55
CA ASN A 472 -75.77 -28.42 -22.78
C ASN A 472 -74.71 -29.12 -23.63
N ILE A 473 -75.03 -30.28 -24.18
CA ILE A 473 -74.14 -31.02 -25.07
C ILE A 473 -74.86 -31.41 -26.37
N SER A 474 -74.12 -31.50 -27.47
CA SER A 474 -74.60 -32.09 -28.74
C SER A 474 -74.77 -33.59 -28.66
N GLU A 475 -75.58 -34.15 -29.57
CA GLU A 475 -75.61 -35.59 -29.86
C GLU A 475 -74.23 -36.20 -30.11
N SER A 476 -73.33 -35.53 -30.86
CA SER A 476 -72.00 -36.10 -31.12
C SER A 476 -71.18 -36.34 -29.86
N LEU A 477 -71.18 -35.38 -28.93
CA LEU A 477 -70.53 -35.54 -27.63
C LEU A 477 -71.25 -36.57 -26.78
N TYR A 478 -72.59 -36.53 -26.72
CA TYR A 478 -73.38 -37.54 -26.00
C TYR A 478 -73.03 -38.96 -26.45
N ASP A 479 -72.99 -39.24 -27.75
CA ASP A 479 -72.65 -40.58 -28.27
C ASP A 479 -71.24 -41.05 -27.89
N LEU A 480 -70.31 -40.12 -27.64
CA LEU A 480 -68.95 -40.43 -27.21
C LEU A 480 -68.82 -40.72 -25.71
N ILE A 481 -69.73 -40.20 -24.88
CA ILE A 481 -69.64 -40.29 -23.40
C ILE A 481 -70.87 -40.89 -22.71
N LYS A 482 -71.89 -41.33 -23.46
CA LYS A 482 -73.14 -41.88 -22.89
C LYS A 482 -72.96 -43.11 -22.02
N ASP A 483 -71.87 -43.85 -22.23
CA ASP A 483 -71.52 -45.05 -21.47
C ASP A 483 -70.71 -44.71 -20.19
N ASP A 484 -70.41 -43.43 -19.94
CA ASP A 484 -69.72 -42.97 -18.73
C ASP A 484 -70.70 -42.87 -17.56
N GLU A 485 -70.54 -43.73 -16.56
CA GLU A 485 -71.41 -43.83 -15.38
C GLU A 485 -71.42 -42.58 -14.50
N SER A 486 -70.43 -41.69 -14.67
CA SER A 486 -70.34 -40.44 -13.90
C SER A 486 -71.39 -39.40 -14.29
N PHE A 487 -72.12 -39.61 -15.39
CA PHE A 487 -73.07 -38.64 -15.93
C PHE A 487 -74.49 -39.20 -16.07
N VAL A 488 -75.46 -38.30 -15.91
CA VAL A 488 -76.86 -38.53 -16.28
C VAL A 488 -77.23 -37.58 -17.40
N PHE A 489 -77.87 -38.09 -18.44
CA PHE A 489 -78.24 -37.34 -19.62
C PHE A 489 -79.75 -37.23 -19.77
N GLN A 490 -80.24 -36.02 -20.07
CA GLN A 490 -81.64 -35.79 -20.39
C GLN A 490 -81.76 -35.23 -21.81
N TYR A 491 -82.50 -35.92 -22.67
CA TYR A 491 -82.78 -35.42 -24.02
C TYR A 491 -83.58 -34.12 -23.95
N ARG A 492 -83.06 -33.07 -24.60
CA ARG A 492 -83.63 -31.73 -24.59
C ARG A 492 -84.60 -31.50 -25.75
N GLY A 493 -84.37 -32.16 -26.88
CA GLY A 493 -85.05 -31.89 -28.15
C GLY A 493 -84.10 -31.38 -29.24
N ASN A 494 -84.67 -31.06 -30.39
CA ASN A 494 -83.94 -30.50 -31.53
C ASN A 494 -83.93 -28.97 -31.48
N ILE A 495 -82.82 -28.38 -31.91
CA ILE A 495 -82.73 -26.95 -32.18
C ILE A 495 -82.46 -26.71 -33.67
N HIS A 496 -83.14 -25.72 -34.24
CA HIS A 496 -82.82 -25.27 -35.59
C HIS A 496 -81.65 -24.30 -35.55
N ALA A 497 -80.47 -24.74 -35.98
CA ALA A 497 -79.29 -23.89 -36.06
C ALA A 497 -79.07 -23.38 -37.49
N LYS A 498 -78.95 -22.06 -37.64
CA LYS A 498 -78.73 -21.38 -38.92
C LYS A 498 -77.51 -21.95 -39.64
N GLY A 499 -77.73 -22.59 -40.80
CA GLY A 499 -76.68 -23.21 -41.62
C GLY A 499 -76.30 -24.64 -41.22
N LYS A 500 -76.99 -25.26 -40.26
CA LYS A 500 -76.71 -26.61 -39.73
C LYS A 500 -77.90 -27.58 -39.77
N GLY A 501 -79.12 -27.06 -39.88
CA GLY A 501 -80.33 -27.87 -39.77
C GLY A 501 -80.69 -28.14 -38.31
N GLU A 502 -81.36 -29.27 -38.07
CA GLU A 502 -81.77 -29.70 -36.72
C GLU A 502 -80.60 -30.36 -35.99
N ILE A 503 -80.23 -29.83 -34.83
CA ILE A 503 -79.20 -30.40 -33.93
C ILE A 503 -79.89 -30.96 -32.69
N LYS A 504 -79.68 -32.25 -32.41
CA LYS A 504 -80.12 -32.88 -31.16
C LYS A 504 -79.24 -32.44 -29.99
N MET A 505 -79.89 -32.06 -28.90
CA MET A 505 -79.22 -31.60 -27.68
C MET A 505 -79.62 -32.41 -26.46
N TYR A 506 -78.70 -32.48 -25.50
CA TYR A 506 -78.88 -33.14 -24.22
C TYR A 506 -78.43 -32.22 -23.10
N PHE A 507 -79.12 -32.28 -21.96
CA PHE A 507 -78.55 -31.80 -20.71
C PHE A 507 -77.70 -32.90 -20.10
N VAL A 508 -76.61 -32.52 -19.46
CA VAL A 508 -75.77 -33.42 -18.68
C VAL A 508 -75.70 -32.93 -17.24
N GLU A 509 -75.77 -33.86 -16.30
CA GLU A 509 -75.66 -33.64 -14.86
C GLU A 509 -74.74 -34.71 -14.25
N LYS A 510 -74.16 -34.43 -13.07
CA LYS A 510 -73.38 -35.43 -12.34
C LYS A 510 -74.32 -36.53 -11.83
N ASN A 511 -73.92 -37.79 -12.00
CA ASN A 511 -74.63 -38.91 -11.40
C ASN A 511 -74.39 -38.93 -9.86
N PRO A 512 -75.40 -38.65 -9.02
CA PRO A 512 -75.23 -38.58 -7.58
C PRO A 512 -74.73 -39.90 -6.97
N ASP A 513 -75.16 -41.03 -7.54
CA ASP A 513 -74.88 -42.36 -7.01
C ASP A 513 -73.42 -42.78 -7.26
N TYR A 514 -72.84 -42.38 -8.41
CA TYR A 514 -71.45 -42.66 -8.76
C TYR A 514 -70.44 -41.93 -7.85
N PHE A 515 -70.72 -40.66 -7.51
CA PHE A 515 -69.81 -39.85 -6.68
C PHE A 515 -69.97 -40.10 -5.17
N GLN A 516 -71.03 -40.77 -4.71
CA GLN A 516 -71.14 -41.22 -3.31
C GLN A 516 -70.32 -42.49 -3.03
N LEU A 517 -70.22 -43.40 -4.01
CA LEU A 517 -69.45 -44.65 -3.89
C LEU A 517 -67.93 -44.44 -3.94
N ASN A 518 -67.46 -43.41 -4.66
CA ASN A 518 -66.03 -43.16 -4.89
C ASN A 518 -65.40 -42.12 -3.93
N ASN A 519 -66.15 -41.60 -2.96
CA ASN A 519 -65.68 -40.65 -1.93
C ASN A 519 -65.47 -41.31 -0.55
N HIS A 520 -65.36 -42.64 -0.50
CA HIS A 520 -65.03 -43.43 0.69
C HIS A 520 -63.63 -44.05 0.62
#